data_AF-A0A7Y7IDD4-F1
#
_entry.id   AF-A0A7Y7IDD4-F1
#
_cell.length_a   1.000
_cell.length_b   1.000
_cell.length_c   1.000
_cell.angle_alpha   90.00
_cell.angle_beta   90.00
_cell.angle_gamma   90.00
#
_symmetry.space_group_name_H-M   'P 1'
#
loop_
_entity.id
_entity.type
_entity.pdbx_description
1 polymer ?
#
loop_
_entity_poly.entity_id
_entity_poly.type
_entity_poly.pdbx_seq_one_letter_code
_entity_poly.pdbx_strand_id
1 'polypeptide(L)'
;MRNIRDVLRLKLEARLSHERIAASLDISKSVAAKYVGLAGAAGLDWPTIQTLSDTALERRVVQGRLDRPSHYVLPDYGRVHQELQRKGMTLMLLCEEHVAAHPGQPTYRYSQFCERWPMRCISGCTSSVRKFQMDRRPPR
;
A
#
# COMPACT_ATOMS: atom_id res chain seq x y z
N MET A 1 12.54 -16.58 -2.40
CA MET A 1 13.35 -15.61 -3.17
C MET A 1 14.67 -15.44 -2.42
N ARG A 2 15.74 -16.12 -2.83
CA ARG A 2 16.84 -16.47 -1.89
C ARG A 2 17.88 -15.37 -1.59
N ASN A 3 17.84 -14.19 -2.24
CA ASN A 3 18.95 -13.23 -2.15
C ASN A 3 18.64 -11.96 -1.32
N ILE A 4 17.46 -11.84 -0.69
CA ILE A 4 17.11 -10.61 0.06
C ILE A 4 18.03 -10.43 1.27
N ARG A 5 18.30 -11.51 2.03
CA ARG A 5 19.21 -11.45 3.17
C ARG A 5 20.61 -11.03 2.75
N ASP A 6 21.12 -11.58 1.65
CA ASP A 6 22.47 -11.26 1.16
C ASP A 6 22.59 -9.83 0.63
N VAL A 7 21.56 -9.32 -0.05
CA VAL A 7 21.49 -7.90 -0.43
C VAL A 7 21.59 -6.99 0.80
N LEU A 8 20.83 -7.31 1.84
CA LEU A 8 20.80 -6.51 3.06
C LEU A 8 22.10 -6.66 3.86
N ARG A 9 22.70 -7.85 3.86
CA ARG A 9 24.03 -8.10 4.42
C ARG A 9 25.07 -7.20 3.78
N LEU A 10 25.22 -7.27 2.46
CA LEU A 10 26.22 -6.49 1.73
C LEU A 10 25.99 -4.98 1.85
N LYS A 11 24.74 -4.55 2.05
CA LYS A 11 24.41 -3.13 2.26
C LYS A 11 24.69 -2.66 3.69
N LEU A 12 24.28 -3.40 4.70
CA LEU A 12 24.29 -2.95 6.10
C LEU A 12 25.60 -3.32 6.80
N GLU A 13 26.15 -4.51 6.53
CA GLU A 13 27.41 -5.00 7.09
C GLU A 13 28.61 -4.48 6.29
N ALA A 14 28.60 -4.66 4.96
CA ALA A 14 29.73 -4.30 4.10
C ALA A 14 29.65 -2.86 3.50
N ARG A 15 28.56 -2.12 3.74
CA ARG A 15 28.33 -0.74 3.26
C ARG A 15 28.59 -0.54 1.76
N LEU A 16 28.31 -1.56 0.95
CA LEU A 16 28.57 -1.52 -0.50
C LEU A 16 27.53 -0.69 -1.27
N SER A 17 27.94 -0.21 -2.44
CA SER A 17 27.03 0.45 -3.38
C SER A 17 26.07 -0.56 -4.02
N HIS A 18 24.89 -0.08 -4.46
CA HIS A 18 23.90 -0.96 -5.11
C HIS A 18 24.44 -1.64 -6.37
N GLU A 19 25.41 -1.02 -7.06
CA GLU A 19 26.07 -1.59 -8.24
C GLU A 19 26.97 -2.77 -7.88
N ARG A 20 27.75 -2.67 -6.81
CA ARG A 20 28.59 -3.78 -6.35
C ARG A 20 27.73 -4.94 -5.84
N ILE A 21 26.66 -4.64 -5.11
CA ILE A 21 25.71 -5.66 -4.64
C ILE A 21 25.05 -6.38 -5.82
N ALA A 22 24.63 -5.64 -6.84
CA ALA A 22 24.07 -6.18 -8.07
C ALA A 22 25.04 -7.12 -8.79
N ALA A 23 26.29 -6.70 -8.94
CA ALA A 23 27.35 -7.50 -9.55
C ALA A 23 27.70 -8.77 -8.74
N SER A 24 27.67 -8.70 -7.41
CA SER A 24 27.99 -9.86 -6.54
C SER A 24 26.88 -10.91 -6.47
N LEU A 25 25.62 -10.52 -6.66
CA LEU A 25 24.47 -11.42 -6.52
C LEU A 25 23.77 -11.74 -7.85
N ASP A 26 24.35 -11.30 -8.97
CA ASP A 26 23.81 -11.43 -10.33
C ASP A 26 22.35 -10.95 -10.43
N ILE A 27 22.05 -9.81 -9.81
CA ILE A 27 20.73 -9.17 -9.83
C ILE A 27 20.80 -7.78 -10.43
N SER A 28 19.69 -7.27 -10.95
CA SER A 28 19.64 -5.90 -11.44
C SER A 28 19.79 -4.88 -10.30
N LYS A 29 20.49 -3.76 -10.56
CA LYS A 29 20.62 -2.61 -9.64
C LYS A 29 19.28 -2.14 -9.07
N SER A 30 18.23 -2.12 -9.90
CA SER A 30 16.88 -1.73 -9.49
C SER A 30 16.27 -2.68 -8.45
N VAL A 31 16.58 -3.97 -8.53
CA VAL A 31 16.12 -4.98 -7.57
C VAL A 31 16.85 -4.81 -6.24
N ALA A 32 18.18 -4.64 -6.27
CA ALA A 32 18.97 -4.34 -5.07
C ALA A 32 18.49 -3.06 -4.38
N ALA A 33 18.33 -1.97 -5.13
CA ALA A 33 17.83 -0.70 -4.60
C ALA A 33 16.42 -0.81 -4.01
N LYS A 34 15.54 -1.59 -4.66
CA LYS A 34 14.19 -1.87 -4.15
C LYS A 34 14.23 -2.57 -2.80
N TYR A 35 15.02 -3.64 -2.63
CA TYR A 35 15.09 -4.36 -1.36
C TYR A 35 15.71 -3.54 -0.24
N VAL A 36 16.77 -2.78 -0.53
CA VAL A 36 17.38 -1.87 0.43
C VAL A 36 16.39 -0.78 0.86
N GLY A 37 15.66 -0.18 -0.09
CA GLY A 37 14.64 0.82 0.21
C GLY A 37 13.49 0.26 1.04
N LEU A 38 13.05 -0.97 0.77
CA LEU A 38 12.00 -1.63 1.54
C LEU A 38 12.45 -1.99 2.96
N ALA A 39 13.68 -2.47 3.13
CA ALA A 39 14.22 -2.74 4.47
C ALA A 39 14.41 -1.45 5.28
N GLY A 40 14.88 -0.37 4.65
CA GLY A 40 14.95 0.95 5.28
C GLY A 40 13.57 1.49 5.67
N ALA A 41 12.57 1.34 4.81
CA ALA A 41 11.19 1.74 5.12
C ALA A 41 10.56 0.91 6.25
N ALA A 42 10.96 -0.36 6.39
CA ALA A 42 10.54 -1.23 7.48
C ALA A 42 11.37 -1.06 8.76
N GLY A 43 12.37 -0.16 8.78
CA GLY A 43 13.25 0.08 9.93
C GLY A 43 14.05 -1.16 10.34
N LEU A 44 14.45 -2.00 9.37
CA LEU A 44 15.12 -3.25 9.64
C LEU A 44 16.64 -3.08 9.68
N ASP A 45 17.22 -3.32 10.85
CA ASP A 45 18.67 -3.36 11.07
C ASP A 45 19.24 -4.78 10.86
N TRP A 46 20.54 -4.85 10.59
CA TRP A 46 21.25 -6.13 10.37
C TRP A 46 21.09 -7.14 11.52
N PRO A 47 21.21 -6.76 12.81
CA PRO A 47 20.99 -7.69 13.91
C PRO A 47 19.57 -8.25 13.94
N THR A 48 18.57 -7.41 13.64
CA THR A 48 17.16 -7.83 13.56
C THR A 48 16.96 -8.81 12.40
N ILE A 49 17.54 -8.52 11.23
CA ILE A 49 17.45 -9.38 10.04
C ILE A 49 18.06 -10.77 10.30
N GLN A 50 19.16 -10.85 11.05
CA GLN A 50 19.79 -12.14 11.40
C GLN A 50 18.88 -13.04 12.24
N THR A 51 18.07 -12.45 13.12
CA THR A 51 17.12 -13.19 13.96
C THR A 51 15.87 -13.64 13.21
N LEU A 52 15.61 -13.08 12.02
CA LEU A 52 14.42 -13.35 11.23
C LEU A 52 14.65 -14.50 10.23
N SER A 53 13.67 -15.39 10.12
CA SER A 53 13.62 -16.39 9.06
C SER A 53 13.40 -15.72 7.69
N ASP A 54 13.82 -16.39 6.62
CA ASP A 54 13.68 -15.85 5.25
C ASP A 54 12.23 -15.50 4.92
N THR A 55 11.28 -16.33 5.35
CA THR A 55 9.85 -16.10 5.13
C THR A 55 9.34 -14.89 5.91
N ALA A 56 9.81 -14.69 7.15
CA ALA A 56 9.44 -13.53 7.95
C ALA A 56 10.03 -12.24 7.39
N LEU A 57 11.28 -12.30 6.91
CA LEU A 57 11.96 -11.19 6.24
C LEU A 57 11.24 -10.82 4.93
N GLU A 58 10.95 -11.80 4.08
CA GLU A 58 10.17 -11.61 2.85
C GLU A 58 8.82 -10.96 3.16
N ARG A 59 8.09 -11.45 4.16
CA ARG A 59 6.84 -10.85 4.61
C ARG A 59 7.03 -9.40 5.04
N ARG A 60 8.01 -9.09 5.88
CA ARG A 60 8.19 -7.73 6.42
C ARG A 60 8.61 -6.72 5.34
N VAL A 61 9.48 -7.15 4.42
CA VAL A 61 9.97 -6.34 3.29
C VAL A 61 8.90 -6.16 2.21
N VAL A 62 8.10 -7.20 1.91
CA VAL A 62 7.07 -7.17 0.86
C VAL A 62 5.74 -6.60 1.38
N GLN A 63 5.29 -6.99 2.57
CA GLN A 63 4.04 -6.53 3.18
C GLN A 63 4.16 -5.14 3.82
N GLY A 64 5.36 -4.68 4.19
CA GLY A 64 5.58 -3.28 4.57
C GLY A 64 5.19 -2.27 3.48
N ARG A 65 5.03 -2.74 2.22
CA ARG A 65 4.49 -1.95 1.11
C ARG A 65 2.97 -1.73 1.20
N LEU A 66 2.24 -2.64 1.84
CA LEU A 66 0.80 -2.57 2.03
C LEU A 66 0.44 -1.69 3.23
N ASP A 67 1.27 -1.74 4.27
CA ASP A 67 1.07 -1.00 5.53
C ASP A 67 1.72 0.37 5.56
N ARG A 68 2.11 0.96 4.42
CA ARG A 68 2.53 2.36 4.42
C ARG A 68 1.39 3.16 5.04
N PRO A 69 1.56 3.78 6.23
CA PRO A 69 0.50 4.53 6.85
C PRO A 69 0.18 5.64 5.87
N SER A 70 -0.98 5.47 5.25
CA SER A 70 -1.56 6.47 4.42
C SER A 70 -1.84 7.59 5.40
N HIS A 71 -1.04 8.65 5.42
CA HIS A 71 -1.31 9.87 6.21
C HIS A 71 -2.70 10.46 5.92
N TYR A 72 -3.41 9.86 4.97
CA TYR A 72 -4.70 10.24 4.50
C TYR A 72 -5.75 9.99 5.56
N VAL A 73 -6.62 10.98 5.73
CA VAL A 73 -7.79 10.87 6.60
C VAL A 73 -8.71 9.80 6.04
N LEU A 74 -8.84 8.70 6.78
CA LEU A 74 -9.76 7.62 6.45
C LEU A 74 -11.20 8.13 6.64
N PRO A 75 -12.04 8.06 5.60
CA PRO A 75 -13.46 8.32 5.74
C PRO A 75 -14.10 7.19 6.56
N ASP A 76 -15.08 7.54 7.39
CA ASP A 76 -15.90 6.54 8.07
C ASP A 76 -16.83 5.85 7.06
N TYR A 77 -16.39 4.70 6.56
CA TYR A 77 -17.14 3.91 5.57
C TYR A 77 -18.53 3.50 6.07
N GLY A 78 -18.73 3.37 7.39
CA GLY A 78 -20.03 3.08 7.98
C GLY A 78 -20.99 4.26 7.83
N ARG A 79 -20.52 5.47 8.18
CA ARG A 79 -21.28 6.71 7.98
C ARG A 79 -21.55 7.00 6.52
N VAL A 80 -20.54 6.87 5.66
CA VAL A 80 -20.69 7.09 4.20
C VAL A 80 -21.72 6.12 3.62
N HIS A 81 -21.75 4.86 4.09
CA HIS A 81 -22.76 3.89 3.65
C HIS A 81 -24.19 4.30 4.04
N GLN A 82 -24.39 4.82 5.26
CA GLN A 82 -25.70 5.31 5.70
C GLN A 82 -26.15 6.54 4.90
N GLU A 83 -25.26 7.50 4.68
CA GLU A 83 -25.57 8.69 3.88
C GLU A 83 -25.90 8.32 2.43
N LEU A 84 -25.21 7.33 1.85
CA LEU A 84 -25.52 6.81 0.52
C LEU A 84 -26.91 6.15 0.39
N GLN A 85 -27.52 5.71 1.49
CA GLN A 85 -28.90 5.20 1.45
C GLN A 85 -29.94 6.33 1.35
N ARG A 86 -29.55 7.60 1.57
CA ARG A 86 -30.45 8.74 1.46
C ARG A 86 -30.66 9.11 -0.01
N LYS A 87 -31.87 9.54 -0.36
CA LYS A 87 -32.21 9.99 -1.73
C LYS A 87 -31.30 11.16 -2.13
N GLY A 88 -30.70 11.06 -3.31
CA GLY A 88 -29.86 12.12 -3.89
C GLY A 88 -28.39 12.10 -3.44
N MET A 89 -28.01 11.25 -2.48
CA MET A 89 -26.61 11.15 -2.07
C MET A 89 -25.80 10.29 -3.04
N THR A 90 -24.60 10.73 -3.35
CA THR A 90 -23.65 10.01 -4.20
C THR A 90 -22.29 9.91 -3.53
N LEU A 91 -21.53 8.88 -3.88
CA LEU A 91 -20.19 8.68 -3.31
C LEU A 91 -19.25 9.81 -3.72
N MET A 92 -19.50 10.41 -4.88
CA MET A 92 -18.80 11.60 -5.36
C MET A 92 -19.02 12.80 -4.43
N LEU A 93 -20.28 13.10 -4.11
CA LEU A 93 -20.63 14.21 -3.21
C LEU A 93 -20.03 14.01 -1.81
N LEU A 94 -20.15 12.81 -1.24
CA LEU A 94 -19.58 12.48 0.07
C LEU A 94 -18.05 12.54 0.07
N CYS A 95 -17.41 12.20 -1.05
CA CYS A 95 -15.97 12.35 -1.23
C CYS A 95 -15.59 13.84 -1.25
N GLU A 96 -16.33 14.68 -1.97
CA GLU A 96 -16.09 16.13 -2.03
C GLU A 96 -16.27 16.79 -0.65
N GLU A 97 -17.32 16.44 0.07
CA GLU A 97 -17.55 16.89 1.45
C GLU A 97 -16.41 16.46 2.38
N HIS A 98 -15.91 15.23 2.25
CA HIS A 98 -14.79 14.74 3.07
C HIS A 98 -13.49 15.51 2.79
N VAL A 99 -13.22 15.85 1.53
CA VAL A 99 -12.08 16.70 1.16
C VAL A 99 -12.26 18.12 1.69
N ALA A 100 -13.45 18.70 1.53
CA ALA A 100 -13.76 20.05 2.01
C ALA A 100 -13.71 20.18 3.54
N ALA A 101 -14.09 19.13 4.27
CA ALA A 101 -14.05 19.09 5.73
C ALA A 101 -12.63 18.96 6.32
N HIS A 102 -11.64 18.56 5.51
CA HIS A 102 -10.24 18.39 5.96
C HIS A 102 -9.26 19.19 5.10
N PRO A 103 -9.36 20.53 5.08
CA PRO A 103 -8.44 21.36 4.31
C PRO A 103 -7.01 21.22 4.85
N GLY A 104 -6.04 21.05 3.94
CA GLY A 104 -4.63 20.92 4.29
C GLY A 104 -4.20 19.53 4.78
N GLN A 105 -5.12 18.57 4.89
CA GLN A 105 -4.79 17.17 5.17
C GLN A 105 -4.82 16.36 3.88
N PRO A 106 -3.92 15.37 3.71
CA PRO A 106 -4.05 14.44 2.59
C PRO A 106 -5.40 13.71 2.73
N THR A 107 -6.24 13.81 1.71
CA THR A 107 -7.56 13.18 1.65
C THR A 107 -7.65 12.35 0.39
N TYR A 108 -8.44 11.27 0.43
CA TYR A 108 -8.57 10.40 -0.72
C TYR A 108 -9.37 11.10 -1.82
N ARG A 109 -8.88 10.99 -3.06
CA ARG A 109 -9.65 11.39 -4.24
C ARG A 109 -10.70 10.33 -4.58
N TYR A 110 -11.72 10.71 -5.33
CA TYR A 110 -12.84 9.83 -5.72
C TYR A 110 -12.40 8.42 -6.17
N SER A 111 -11.39 8.31 -7.03
CA SER A 111 -10.87 7.02 -7.49
C SER A 111 -10.34 6.12 -6.36
N GLN A 112 -9.60 6.70 -5.41
CA GLN A 112 -9.06 5.99 -4.24
C GLN A 112 -10.17 5.63 -3.23
N PHE A 113 -11.19 6.49 -3.15
CA PHE A 113 -12.38 6.25 -2.33
C PHE A 113 -13.17 5.04 -2.84
N CYS A 114 -13.35 4.94 -4.16
CA CYS A 114 -13.95 3.78 -4.82
C CYS A 114 -13.10 2.51 -4.65
N GLU A 115 -11.77 2.60 -4.78
CA GLU A 115 -10.85 1.46 -4.63
C GLU A 115 -10.90 0.84 -3.23
N ARG A 116 -11.01 1.67 -2.20
CA ARG A 116 -11.05 1.23 -0.79
C ARG A 116 -12.47 0.89 -0.31
N TRP A 117 -13.48 1.05 -1.16
CA TRP A 117 -14.86 0.77 -0.79
C TRP A 117 -15.05 -0.72 -0.49
N PRO A 118 -15.53 -1.11 0.71
CA PRO A 118 -15.69 -2.51 1.07
C PRO A 118 -16.69 -3.21 0.15
N MET A 119 -16.36 -4.40 -0.38
CA MET A 119 -17.29 -5.16 -1.24
C MET A 119 -18.64 -5.43 -0.56
N ARG A 120 -18.65 -5.60 0.78
CA ARG A 120 -19.88 -5.80 1.57
C ARG A 120 -20.85 -4.62 1.46
N CYS A 121 -20.37 -3.42 1.15
CA CYS A 121 -21.19 -2.21 1.08
C CYS A 121 -21.72 -1.93 -0.34
N ILE A 122 -21.42 -2.77 -1.35
CA ILE A 122 -21.80 -2.56 -2.77
C ILE A 122 -23.29 -2.84 -3.02
N SER A 123 -23.89 -3.78 -2.28
CA SER A 123 -25.27 -4.25 -2.46
C SER A 123 -26.35 -3.19 -2.23
N GLY A 124 -26.00 -2.04 -1.66
CA GLY A 124 -26.89 -0.88 -1.47
C GLY A 124 -26.45 0.40 -2.21
N CYS A 125 -25.35 0.37 -2.97
CA CYS A 125 -24.84 1.56 -3.66
C CYS A 125 -25.50 1.81 -5.01
N THR A 126 -25.43 3.08 -5.45
CA THR A 126 -25.89 3.55 -6.77
C THR A 126 -25.14 2.86 -7.92
N SER A 127 -25.76 2.85 -9.10
CA SER A 127 -25.30 2.16 -10.30
C SER A 127 -23.86 2.55 -10.73
N SER A 128 -23.45 3.79 -10.45
CA SER A 128 -22.13 4.32 -10.85
C SER A 128 -20.97 3.67 -10.06
N VAL A 129 -21.14 3.50 -8.74
CA VAL A 129 -20.13 2.85 -7.88
C VAL A 129 -20.03 1.36 -8.21
N ARG A 130 -21.18 0.70 -8.42
CA ARG A 130 -21.23 -0.71 -8.84
C ARG A 130 -20.50 -0.94 -10.17
N LYS A 131 -20.73 -0.07 -11.16
CA LYS A 131 -20.12 -0.21 -12.49
C LYS A 131 -18.60 -0.07 -12.42
N PHE A 132 -18.08 0.94 -11.72
CA PHE A 132 -16.64 1.13 -11.54
C PHE A 132 -15.95 -0.05 -10.85
N GLN A 133 -16.61 -0.68 -9.86
CA GLN A 133 -16.07 -1.83 -9.14
C GLN A 133 -16.18 -3.16 -9.91
N MET A 134 -17.19 -3.29 -10.77
CA MET A 134 -17.34 -4.42 -11.70
C MET A 134 -16.25 -4.39 -12.80
N ASP A 135 -15.99 -3.22 -13.39
CA ASP A 135 -14.99 -3.05 -14.46
C ASP A 135 -13.54 -3.29 -13.99
N ARG A 136 -13.30 -3.22 -12.68
CA ARG A 136 -11.99 -3.42 -12.04
C ARG A 136 -11.79 -4.82 -11.46
N ARG A 137 -12.80 -5.69 -11.45
CA ARG A 137 -12.60 -7.08 -11.01
C ARG A 137 -11.69 -7.78 -12.02
N PRO A 138 -10.54 -8.34 -11.60
CA PRO A 138 -9.79 -9.21 -12.50
C PRO A 138 -10.71 -10.38 -12.91
N PRO A 139 -10.67 -10.82 -14.18
CA PRO A 139 -11.39 -12.02 -14.60
C PRO A 139 -10.94 -13.19 -13.72
N ARG A 140 -11.92 -13.99 -13.25
CA ARG A 140 -11.67 -15.17 -12.42
C ARG A 140 -10.89 -16.23 -13.18
#